data_AF-A0A7J6PSW9-F1
#
_entry.id   AF-A0A7J6PSW9-F1
#
_cell.length_a   1.000
_cell.length_b   1.000
_cell.length_c   1.000
_cell.angle_alpha   90.00
_cell.angle_beta   90.00
_cell.angle_gamma   90.00
#
_symmetry.space_group_name_H-M   'P 1'
#
loop_
_entity.id
_entity.type
_entity.pdbx_description
1 polymer ?
#
loop_
_entity_poly.entity_id
_entity_poly.type
_entity_poly.pdbx_seq_one_letter_code
_entity_poly.pdbx_strand_id
1 'polypeptide(L)'
;PILQISVKLTTEPPKGLRANVKRSLIALDDETLNKSRKASAWRRLQFSLKLFHAVIQERRKFGPLGWNIRYEFNDSDLETSTVILHNMLELEDPQIPWDTISFVVGQINYGGRVTDDWDRRCLMATLGRFVTPDIMEKDDYSFSASGTYRLPGSVDEVTVAGFREYVDSLPLSE
;
A
#
# COMPACT_ATOMS: atom_id res chain seq x y z
N PRO A 1 -16.93 -18.87 -33.16
CA PRO A 1 -16.76 -17.97 -34.33
C PRO A 1 -16.68 -16.46 -33.98
N ILE A 2 -17.45 -15.95 -33.01
CA ILE A 2 -17.48 -14.51 -32.64
C ILE A 2 -16.10 -13.98 -32.24
N LEU A 3 -15.40 -14.64 -31.32
CA LEU A 3 -14.03 -14.26 -30.96
C LEU A 3 -13.05 -14.33 -32.15
N GLN A 4 -13.29 -15.14 -33.18
CA GLN A 4 -12.40 -15.22 -34.35
C GLN A 4 -12.60 -14.05 -35.33
N ILE A 5 -13.74 -13.36 -35.27
CA ILE A 5 -14.10 -12.25 -36.16
C ILE A 5 -14.10 -10.88 -35.45
N SER A 6 -13.64 -10.82 -34.20
CA SER A 6 -13.57 -9.59 -33.41
C SER A 6 -12.12 -9.18 -33.15
N VAL A 7 -11.89 -7.86 -33.02
CA VAL A 7 -10.64 -7.32 -32.48
C VAL A 7 -10.59 -7.65 -30.99
N LYS A 8 -9.52 -8.34 -30.58
CA LYS A 8 -9.30 -8.71 -29.18
C LYS A 8 -8.30 -7.74 -28.57
N LEU A 9 -8.71 -7.05 -27.52
CA LEU A 9 -7.80 -6.33 -26.65
C LEU A 9 -7.63 -7.15 -25.38
N THR A 10 -6.38 -7.44 -25.02
CA THR A 10 -6.04 -8.03 -23.73
C THR A 10 -5.38 -6.95 -22.89
N THR A 11 -5.97 -6.67 -21.72
CA THR A 11 -5.39 -5.76 -20.75
C THR A 11 -4.83 -6.59 -19.61
N GLU A 12 -3.50 -6.63 -19.49
CA GLU A 12 -2.85 -7.21 -18.31
C GLU A 12 -2.56 -6.10 -17.30
N PRO A 13 -2.76 -6.34 -15.99
CA PRO A 13 -2.36 -5.38 -14.98
C PRO A 13 -0.84 -5.14 -15.05
N PRO A 14 -0.39 -3.90 -14.76
CA PRO A 14 1.03 -3.55 -14.74
C PRO A 14 1.84 -4.54 -13.89
N LYS A 15 2.95 -5.06 -14.44
CA LYS A 15 3.80 -6.04 -13.76
C LYS A 15 4.92 -5.33 -12.99
N GLY A 16 5.19 -5.79 -11.77
CA GLY A 16 6.26 -5.29 -10.92
C GLY A 16 5.77 -4.28 -9.89
N LEU A 17 6.48 -4.24 -8.76
CA LEU A 17 6.11 -3.42 -7.60
C LEU A 17 5.98 -1.94 -7.96
N ARG A 18 6.94 -1.41 -8.75
CA ARG A 18 6.93 -0.02 -9.22
C ARG A 18 5.64 0.35 -9.96
N ALA A 19 5.25 -0.47 -10.93
CA ALA A 19 4.11 -0.18 -11.78
C ALA A 19 2.79 -0.30 -11.00
N ASN A 20 2.75 -1.19 -10.02
CA ASN A 20 1.62 -1.34 -9.10
C ASN A 20 1.47 -0.11 -8.17
N VAL A 21 2.55 0.33 -7.51
CA VAL A 21 2.52 1.56 -6.68
C VAL A 21 2.15 2.78 -7.54
N LYS A 22 2.70 2.89 -8.75
CA LYS A 22 2.38 3.98 -9.67
C LYS A 22 0.89 4.02 -10.01
N ARG A 23 0.25 2.86 -10.22
CA ARG A 23 -1.21 2.76 -10.41
C ARG A 23 -1.97 3.30 -9.20
N SER A 24 -1.59 2.89 -7.99
CA SER A 24 -2.24 3.33 -6.75
C SER A 24 -2.06 4.84 -6.48
N LEU A 25 -1.05 5.50 -7.05
CA LEU A 25 -0.82 6.95 -6.97
C LEU A 25 -1.65 7.77 -7.98
N ILE A 26 -2.32 7.15 -8.95
CA ILE A 26 -3.17 7.88 -9.92
C ILE A 26 -4.37 8.50 -9.21
N ALA A 27 -4.97 7.78 -8.27
CA ALA A 27 -6.13 8.24 -7.50
C ALA A 27 -5.78 9.26 -6.40
N LEU A 28 -4.50 9.60 -6.23
CA LEU A 28 -4.04 10.57 -5.23
C LEU A 28 -3.79 11.92 -5.89
N ASP A 29 -4.35 12.98 -5.29
CA ASP A 29 -4.08 14.38 -5.63
C ASP A 29 -3.49 15.14 -4.43
N ASP A 30 -2.95 16.34 -4.70
CA ASP A 30 -2.30 17.16 -3.68
C ASP A 30 -3.30 17.67 -2.62
N GLU A 31 -4.58 17.83 -2.97
CA GLU A 31 -5.62 18.20 -2.01
C GLU A 31 -5.80 17.08 -0.97
N THR A 32 -5.98 15.84 -1.43
CA THR A 32 -6.10 14.66 -0.57
C THR A 32 -4.83 14.44 0.22
N LEU A 33 -3.65 14.65 -0.36
CA LEU A 33 -2.37 14.50 0.31
C LEU A 33 -2.18 15.49 1.48
N ASN A 34 -2.83 16.65 1.42
CA ASN A 34 -2.72 17.71 2.44
C ASN A 34 -3.98 17.87 3.32
N LYS A 35 -4.92 16.93 3.24
CA LYS A 35 -6.24 17.04 3.88
C LYS A 35 -6.24 16.87 5.41
N SER A 36 -5.27 16.15 5.97
CA SER A 36 -5.27 15.78 7.40
C SER A 36 -4.57 16.80 8.31
N ARG A 37 -5.07 16.97 9.53
CA ARG A 37 -4.43 17.76 10.60
C ARG A 37 -3.09 17.16 11.03
N LYS A 38 -2.98 15.83 11.01
CA LYS A 38 -1.74 15.09 11.28
C LYS A 38 -0.99 14.86 9.97
N ALA A 39 -0.65 15.94 9.27
CA ALA A 39 -0.17 15.92 7.89
C ALA A 39 1.03 14.99 7.65
N SER A 40 2.05 15.04 8.53
CA SER A 40 3.23 14.16 8.42
C SER A 40 2.85 12.67 8.46
N ALA A 41 2.06 12.27 9.47
CA ALA A 41 1.58 10.90 9.61
C ALA A 41 0.75 10.47 8.41
N TRP A 42 -0.16 11.34 7.96
CA TRP A 42 -1.01 11.08 6.80
C TRP A 42 -0.20 10.84 5.52
N ARG A 43 0.79 11.67 5.20
CA ARG A 43 1.63 11.51 4.00
C ARG A 43 2.46 10.23 4.06
N ARG A 44 3.09 9.95 5.21
CA ARG A 44 3.91 8.74 5.43
C ARG A 44 3.07 7.46 5.33
N LEU A 45 1.92 7.42 6.00
CA LEU A 45 1.00 6.28 5.95
C LEU A 45 0.33 6.10 4.59
N GLN A 46 0.04 7.17 3.86
CA GLN A 46 -0.50 7.11 2.50
C GLN A 46 0.44 6.39 1.54
N PHE A 47 1.73 6.75 1.56
CA PHE A 47 2.73 6.07 0.74
C PHE A 47 2.92 4.62 1.20
N SER A 48 3.07 4.42 2.52
CA SER A 48 3.28 3.11 3.12
C SER A 48 2.16 2.11 2.79
N LEU A 49 0.90 2.54 2.89
CA LEU A 49 -0.27 1.71 2.59
C LEU A 49 -0.36 1.34 1.11
N LYS A 50 -0.01 2.26 0.20
CA LYS A 50 0.03 1.98 -1.25
C LYS A 50 1.16 1.00 -1.60
N LEU A 51 2.31 1.12 -0.95
CA LEU A 51 3.41 0.17 -1.10
C LEU A 51 3.04 -1.20 -0.55
N PHE A 52 2.42 -1.28 0.63
CA PHE A 52 1.87 -2.51 1.19
C PHE A 52 0.90 -3.19 0.23
N HIS A 53 -0.07 -2.45 -0.30
CA HIS A 53 -1.06 -2.93 -1.26
C HIS A 53 -0.39 -3.54 -2.50
N ALA A 54 0.62 -2.85 -3.04
CA ALA A 54 1.37 -3.32 -4.17
C ALA A 54 2.16 -4.61 -3.86
N VAL A 55 2.78 -4.70 -2.68
CA VAL A 55 3.51 -5.90 -2.23
C VAL A 55 2.59 -7.11 -2.14
N ILE A 56 1.44 -7.00 -1.47
CA ILE A 56 0.54 -8.16 -1.29
C ILE A 56 -0.08 -8.62 -2.62
N GLN A 57 -0.31 -7.70 -3.57
CA GLN A 57 -0.75 -8.02 -4.92
C GLN A 57 0.34 -8.76 -5.71
N GLU A 58 1.59 -8.28 -5.68
CA GLU A 58 2.71 -8.92 -6.37
C GLU A 58 3.04 -10.30 -5.78
N ARG A 59 2.89 -10.48 -4.46
CA ARG A 59 3.08 -11.78 -3.79
C ARG A 59 2.20 -12.88 -4.38
N ARG A 60 1.00 -12.57 -4.90
CA ARG A 60 0.11 -13.57 -5.54
C ARG A 60 0.74 -14.29 -6.73
N LYS A 61 1.74 -13.68 -7.37
CA LYS A 61 2.43 -14.25 -8.54
C LYS A 61 3.28 -15.47 -8.19
N PHE A 62 3.66 -15.62 -6.92
CA PHE A 62 4.52 -16.70 -6.43
C PHE A 62 3.75 -17.94 -5.96
N GLY A 63 2.44 -18.01 -6.26
CA GLY A 63 1.60 -19.16 -5.88
C GLY A 63 1.67 -19.41 -4.36
N PRO A 64 1.78 -20.69 -3.92
CA PRO A 64 1.87 -21.05 -2.50
C PRO A 64 3.04 -20.43 -1.73
N LEU A 65 4.11 -19.97 -2.40
CA LEU A 65 5.20 -19.23 -1.74
C LEU A 65 4.78 -17.79 -1.36
N GLY A 66 3.80 -17.25 -2.08
CA GLY A 66 3.22 -15.95 -1.80
C GLY A 66 2.06 -16.03 -0.82
N TRP A 67 1.05 -16.84 -1.19
CA TRP A 67 -0.19 -17.11 -0.45
C TRP A 67 -0.63 -18.55 -0.71
N ASN A 68 -1.06 -19.27 0.34
CA ASN A 68 -1.62 -20.61 0.20
C ASN A 68 -2.88 -20.59 -0.67
N ILE A 69 -3.72 -19.54 -0.52
CA ILE A 69 -4.93 -19.32 -1.32
C ILE A 69 -4.79 -18.04 -2.16
N ARG A 70 -5.27 -18.08 -3.41
CA ARG A 70 -5.19 -16.94 -4.34
C ARG A 70 -6.24 -15.85 -4.03
N TYR A 71 -6.08 -15.13 -2.93
CA TYR A 71 -6.95 -14.00 -2.57
C TYR A 71 -6.88 -12.86 -3.58
N GLU A 72 -8.02 -12.23 -3.88
CA GLU A 72 -8.07 -11.04 -4.72
C GLU A 72 -8.12 -9.77 -3.87
N PHE A 73 -6.94 -9.16 -3.65
CA PHE A 73 -6.83 -7.81 -3.09
C PHE A 73 -7.04 -6.78 -4.20
N ASN A 74 -8.00 -5.88 -4.02
CA ASN A 74 -8.46 -4.95 -5.06
C ASN A 74 -8.42 -3.49 -4.58
N ASP A 75 -8.72 -2.56 -5.48
CA ASP A 75 -8.60 -1.13 -5.18
C ASP A 75 -9.61 -0.68 -4.09
N SER A 76 -10.74 -1.39 -3.92
CA SER A 76 -11.70 -1.10 -2.84
C SER A 76 -11.12 -1.36 -1.45
N ASP A 77 -10.20 -2.34 -1.30
CA ASP A 77 -9.49 -2.57 -0.04
C ASP A 77 -8.60 -1.38 0.32
N LEU A 78 -7.89 -0.86 -0.68
CA LEU A 78 -6.99 0.27 -0.54
C LEU A 78 -7.77 1.55 -0.24
N GLU A 79 -8.86 1.79 -0.96
CA GLU A 79 -9.73 2.95 -0.76
C GLU A 79 -10.35 2.94 0.64
N THR A 80 -10.98 1.83 1.03
CA THR A 80 -11.58 1.68 2.37
C THR A 80 -10.54 1.88 3.46
N SER A 81 -9.34 1.28 3.30
CA SER A 81 -8.25 1.44 4.26
C SER A 81 -7.74 2.87 4.32
N THR A 82 -7.68 3.58 3.20
CA THR A 82 -7.26 5.00 3.13
C THR A 82 -8.26 5.91 3.85
N VAL A 83 -9.57 5.67 3.66
CA VAL A 83 -10.63 6.44 4.35
C VAL A 83 -10.60 6.20 5.85
N ILE A 84 -10.49 4.93 6.28
CA ILE A 84 -10.43 4.59 7.71
C ILE A 84 -9.17 5.18 8.35
N LEU A 85 -8.02 5.07 7.68
CA LEU A 85 -6.76 5.67 8.12
C LEU A 85 -6.93 7.18 8.36
N HIS A 86 -7.51 7.90 7.40
CA HIS A 86 -7.78 9.33 7.54
C HIS A 86 -8.67 9.61 8.76
N ASN A 87 -9.78 8.89 8.90
CA ASN A 87 -10.72 9.08 10.00
C ASN A 87 -10.07 8.84 11.36
N MET A 88 -9.18 7.85 11.48
CA MET A 88 -8.44 7.58 12.71
C MET A 88 -7.42 8.69 13.03
N LEU A 89 -6.80 9.30 12.02
CA LEU A 89 -5.89 10.43 12.23
C LEU A 89 -6.61 11.72 12.61
N GLU A 90 -7.87 11.88 12.18
CA GLU A 90 -8.69 13.04 12.54
C GLU A 90 -9.36 12.97 13.92
N LEU A 91 -9.16 11.86 14.65
CA LEU A 91 -9.54 11.79 16.07
C LEU A 91 -8.77 12.85 16.89
N GLU A 92 -9.43 13.38 17.92
CA GLU A 92 -8.88 14.44 18.79
C GLU A 92 -7.63 14.01 19.57
N ASP A 93 -7.47 12.70 19.80
CA ASP A 93 -6.30 12.15 20.48
C ASP A 93 -5.02 12.50 19.70
N PRO A 94 -4.00 13.14 20.32
CA PRO A 94 -2.74 13.43 19.64
C PRO A 94 -1.96 12.16 19.25
N GLN A 95 -2.17 11.03 19.94
CA GLN A 95 -1.49 9.78 19.67
C GLN A 95 -2.08 9.08 18.44
N ILE A 96 -1.20 8.47 17.64
CA ILE A 96 -1.62 7.66 16.49
C ILE A 96 -2.00 6.28 17.01
N PRO A 97 -3.22 5.78 16.76
CA PRO A 97 -3.69 4.49 17.29
C PRO A 97 -3.18 3.32 16.41
N TRP A 98 -1.88 3.06 16.44
CA TRP A 98 -1.19 2.09 15.56
C TRP A 98 -1.79 0.69 15.60
N ASP A 99 -2.11 0.18 16.78
CA ASP A 99 -2.70 -1.15 16.95
C ASP A 99 -4.08 -1.22 16.31
N THR A 100 -4.88 -0.18 16.49
CA THR A 100 -6.22 -0.07 15.90
C THR A 100 -6.16 0.05 14.38
N ILE A 101 -5.23 0.85 13.84
CA ILE A 101 -5.00 0.94 12.39
C ILE A 101 -4.60 -0.44 11.85
N SER A 102 -3.63 -1.10 12.50
CA SER A 102 -3.15 -2.42 12.09
C SER A 102 -4.25 -3.47 12.13
N PHE A 103 -5.10 -3.44 13.17
CA PHE A 103 -6.22 -4.34 13.29
C PHE A 103 -7.26 -4.12 12.20
N VAL A 104 -7.70 -2.88 11.97
CA VAL A 104 -8.74 -2.62 10.98
C VAL A 104 -8.24 -2.84 9.55
N VAL A 105 -7.03 -2.38 9.22
CA VAL A 105 -6.46 -2.61 7.88
C VAL A 105 -6.18 -4.10 7.67
N GLY A 106 -5.53 -4.75 8.64
CA GLY A 106 -5.04 -6.12 8.49
C GLY A 106 -6.09 -7.20 8.70
N GLN A 107 -6.89 -7.12 9.77
CA GLN A 107 -7.86 -8.17 10.11
C GLN A 107 -9.21 -7.96 9.41
N ILE A 108 -9.64 -6.70 9.25
CA ILE A 108 -10.98 -6.38 8.72
C ILE A 108 -10.92 -6.12 7.21
N ASN A 109 -10.22 -5.08 6.77
CA ASN A 109 -10.27 -4.64 5.37
C ASN A 109 -9.60 -5.66 4.44
N TYR A 110 -8.32 -5.97 4.68
CA TYR A 110 -7.61 -6.96 3.87
C TYR A 110 -7.88 -8.39 4.34
N GLY A 111 -7.95 -8.61 5.66
CA GLY A 111 -8.08 -9.93 6.28
C GLY A 111 -9.49 -10.52 6.26
N GLY A 112 -10.52 -9.75 5.94
CA GLY A 112 -11.91 -10.25 5.86
C GLY A 112 -12.11 -11.36 4.82
N ARG A 113 -11.28 -11.39 3.77
CA ARG A 113 -11.28 -12.44 2.74
C ARG A 113 -10.29 -13.58 3.01
N VAL A 114 -9.38 -13.42 3.97
CA VAL A 114 -8.26 -14.35 4.19
C VAL A 114 -8.75 -15.49 5.09
N THR A 115 -8.93 -16.66 4.51
CA THR A 115 -9.52 -17.83 5.17
C THR A 115 -8.51 -18.78 5.81
N ASP A 116 -7.24 -18.72 5.41
CA ASP A 116 -6.17 -19.56 5.96
C ASP A 116 -5.42 -18.83 7.08
N ASP A 117 -5.16 -19.51 8.19
CA ASP A 117 -4.54 -18.92 9.38
C ASP A 117 -3.07 -18.54 9.13
N TRP A 118 -2.35 -19.31 8.32
CA TRP A 118 -0.96 -19.01 7.96
C TRP A 118 -0.88 -17.80 7.02
N ASP A 119 -1.77 -17.71 6.05
CA ASP A 119 -1.92 -16.53 5.21
C ASP A 119 -2.34 -15.30 6.04
N ARG A 120 -3.25 -15.44 7.01
CA ARG A 120 -3.62 -14.34 7.92
C ARG A 120 -2.42 -13.87 8.73
N ARG A 121 -1.62 -14.79 9.28
CA ARG A 121 -0.38 -14.46 9.98
C ARG A 121 0.63 -13.77 9.05
N CYS A 122 0.76 -14.24 7.81
CA CYS A 122 1.64 -13.65 6.80
C CYS A 122 1.20 -12.22 6.45
N LEU A 123 -0.10 -11.99 6.28
CA LEU A 123 -0.67 -10.67 6.01
C LEU A 123 -0.37 -9.70 7.15
N MET A 124 -0.62 -10.09 8.40
CA MET A 124 -0.35 -9.25 9.56
C MET A 124 1.14 -8.95 9.74
N ALA A 125 2.00 -9.96 9.56
CA ALA A 125 3.45 -9.78 9.63
C ALA A 125 3.97 -8.86 8.51
N THR A 126 3.38 -8.93 7.33
CA THR A 126 3.70 -8.03 6.22
C THR A 126 3.24 -6.61 6.56
N LEU A 127 1.99 -6.43 7.00
CA LEU A 127 1.42 -5.12 7.35
C LEU A 127 2.21 -4.41 8.46
N GLY A 128 2.70 -5.15 9.46
CA GLY A 128 3.48 -4.57 10.56
C GLY A 128 4.80 -3.90 10.13
N ARG A 129 5.28 -4.13 8.91
CA ARG A 129 6.41 -3.38 8.33
C ARG A 129 6.01 -2.02 7.75
N PHE A 130 4.74 -1.84 7.43
CA PHE A 130 4.21 -0.66 6.76
C PHE A 130 3.41 0.24 7.71
N VAL A 131 2.74 -0.36 8.69
CA VAL A 131 2.01 0.35 9.74
C VAL A 131 2.76 0.13 11.05
N THR A 132 3.67 1.03 11.37
CA THR A 132 4.52 0.97 12.56
C THR A 132 4.96 2.38 12.97
N PRO A 133 5.14 2.67 14.28
CA PRO A 133 5.70 3.95 14.75
C PRO A 133 7.03 4.32 14.10
N ASP A 134 7.87 3.34 13.74
CA ASP A 134 9.18 3.54 13.12
C ASP A 134 9.15 4.42 11.86
N ILE A 135 8.04 4.43 11.11
CA ILE A 135 7.91 5.28 9.91
C ILE A 135 7.89 6.77 10.24
N MET A 136 7.58 7.12 11.49
CA MET A 136 7.58 8.48 12.01
C MET A 136 8.92 8.83 12.68
N GLU A 137 9.58 7.84 13.28
CA GLU A 137 10.82 8.04 14.04
C GLU A 137 12.07 8.08 13.17
N LYS A 138 12.03 7.43 11.99
CA LYS A 138 13.19 7.28 11.09
C LYS A 138 12.88 7.92 9.74
N ASP A 139 13.58 9.00 9.40
CA ASP A 139 13.40 9.69 8.11
C ASP A 139 13.85 8.85 6.91
N ASP A 140 14.76 7.91 7.11
CA ASP A 140 15.26 6.98 6.10
C ASP A 140 14.68 5.56 6.24
N TYR A 141 13.50 5.42 6.88
CA TYR A 141 12.87 4.13 7.12
C TYR A 141 12.75 3.30 5.83
N SER A 142 13.37 2.12 5.83
CA SER A 142 13.27 1.17 4.73
C SER A 142 12.28 0.05 5.03
N PHE A 143 11.41 -0.22 4.05
CA PHE A 143 10.45 -1.32 4.07
C PHE A 143 11.07 -2.67 3.72
N SER A 144 12.33 -2.68 3.27
CA SER A 144 13.05 -3.85 2.74
C SER A 144 14.49 -3.90 3.25
N ALA A 145 15.02 -5.10 3.47
CA ALA A 145 16.43 -5.25 3.88
C ALA A 145 17.44 -4.70 2.86
N SER A 146 17.07 -4.56 1.58
CA SER A 146 17.92 -3.98 0.54
C SER A 146 18.12 -2.48 0.65
N GLY A 147 17.31 -1.77 1.46
CA GLY A 147 17.35 -0.30 1.55
C GLY A 147 16.71 0.42 0.35
N THR A 148 16.35 -0.29 -0.73
CA THR A 148 15.84 0.29 -1.97
C THR A 148 14.44 0.88 -1.80
N TYR A 149 13.55 0.13 -1.17
CA TYR A 149 12.17 0.58 -0.89
C TYR A 149 12.14 1.26 0.46
N ARG A 150 11.99 2.58 0.46
CA ARG A 150 12.02 3.42 1.66
C ARG A 150 11.02 4.55 1.58
N LEU A 151 10.80 5.24 2.69
CA LEU A 151 10.12 6.53 2.67
C LEU A 151 10.97 7.55 1.91
N PRO A 152 10.38 8.38 1.04
CA PRO A 152 11.09 9.53 0.48
C PRO A 152 11.55 10.46 1.60
N GLY A 153 12.81 10.88 1.61
CA GLY A 153 13.37 11.72 2.68
C GLY A 153 12.73 13.12 2.82
N SER A 154 11.95 13.55 1.82
CA SER A 154 11.18 14.81 1.84
C SER A 154 9.68 14.60 1.99
N VAL A 155 9.22 13.45 2.53
CA VAL A 155 7.80 13.07 2.59
C VAL A 155 6.90 14.11 3.26
N ASP A 156 7.43 14.92 4.18
CA ASP A 156 6.65 15.94 4.89
C ASP A 156 6.38 17.21 4.05
N GLU A 157 7.11 17.40 2.95
CA GLU A 157 6.92 18.50 1.99
C GLU A 157 6.63 17.98 0.58
N VAL A 158 6.48 16.66 0.43
CA VAL A 158 6.35 16.02 -0.87
C VAL A 158 4.98 16.30 -1.49
N THR A 159 4.99 16.61 -2.79
CA THR A 159 3.80 16.63 -3.62
C THR A 159 3.52 15.23 -4.17
N VAL A 160 2.34 15.01 -4.73
CA VAL A 160 2.05 13.78 -5.48
C VAL A 160 3.05 13.57 -6.62
N ALA A 161 3.52 14.66 -7.25
CA ALA A 161 4.57 14.57 -8.27
C ALA A 161 5.89 14.03 -7.69
N GLY A 162 6.29 14.48 -6.50
CA GLY A 162 7.48 13.95 -5.81
C GLY A 162 7.37 12.46 -5.47
N PHE A 163 6.18 11.99 -5.07
CA PHE A 163 5.95 10.55 -4.91
C PHE A 163 6.09 9.79 -6.22
N ARG A 164 5.56 10.34 -7.32
CA ARG A 164 5.67 9.70 -8.64
C ARG A 164 7.13 9.65 -9.11
N GLU A 165 7.89 10.70 -8.90
CA GLU A 165 9.33 10.75 -9.22
C GLU A 165 10.12 9.72 -8.41
N TYR A 166 9.88 9.63 -7.10
CA TYR A 166 10.49 8.60 -6.27
C TYR A 166 10.15 7.20 -6.78
N VAL A 167 8.88 6.92 -7.07
CA VAL A 167 8.45 5.62 -7.59
C VAL A 167 9.08 5.33 -8.96
N ASP A 168 9.21 6.33 -9.83
CA ASP A 168 9.85 6.16 -11.14
C ASP A 168 11.35 5.85 -11.02
N SER A 169 12.01 6.29 -9.94
CA SER A 169 13.40 5.93 -9.62
C SER A 169 13.58 4.49 -9.11
N LEU A 170 12.51 3.79 -8.72
CA LEU A 170 12.57 2.40 -8.26
C LEU A 170 12.94 1.43 -9.39
N PRO A 171 13.56 0.28 -9.07
CA PRO A 171 13.94 -0.71 -10.08
C PRO A 171 12.71 -1.30 -10.81
N LEU A 172 12.92 -1.63 -12.09
CA LEU A 172 11.92 -2.28 -12.96
C LEU A 172 11.72 -3.76 -12.61
N SER A 173 12.79 -4.41 -12.18
CA SER A 173 12.86 -5.81 -11.77
C SER A 173 13.99 -5.97 -10.75
N GLU A 174 13.74 -6.72 -9.68
CA GLU A 174 14.81 -7.36 -8.91
C GLU A 174 15.16 -8.72 -9.53
#